data_AF-A0A1W1WFC5-F1
#
_entry.id   AF-A0A1W1WFC5-F1
#
_cell.length_a   1.000
_cell.length_b   1.000
_cell.length_c   1.000
_cell.angle_alpha   90.00
_cell.angle_beta   90.00
_cell.angle_gamma   90.00
#
_symmetry.space_group_name_H-M   'P 1'
#
loop_
_entity.id
_entity.type
_entity.pdbx_description
1 polymer ?
#
loop_
_entity_poly.entity_id
_entity_poly.type
_entity_poly.pdbx_seq_one_letter_code
_entity_poly.pdbx_strand_id
1 'polypeptide(L)' 'MKRWLAIIRFTLGSVFGILGFGTISTAIFPFRAKIMGLGILFLVIGTFIALGTLSPLRKPKPPKSRQ' A
#
# COMPACT_ATOMS: atom_id res chain seq x y z
N MET A 1 -2.96 -17.08 -6.31
CA MET A 1 -2.31 -15.88 -6.89
C MET A 1 -0.81 -16.11 -6.88
N LYS A 2 -0.13 -15.96 -8.03
CA LYS A 2 1.31 -16.19 -8.15
C LYS A 2 2.03 -15.21 -7.21
N ARG A 3 2.91 -15.70 -6.32
CA ARG A 3 3.63 -14.93 -5.28
C ARG A 3 4.23 -13.61 -5.80
N TRP A 4 4.70 -13.62 -7.05
CA TRP A 4 5.14 -12.46 -7.82
C TRP A 4 4.14 -11.30 -7.87
N LEU A 5 2.86 -11.59 -8.05
CA LEU A 5 1.81 -10.58 -8.14
C LEU A 5 1.53 -9.90 -6.79
N ALA A 6 1.84 -10.57 -5.68
CA ALA A 6 1.78 -9.99 -4.34
C ALA A 6 3.00 -9.10 -4.07
N ILE A 7 4.20 -9.54 -4.49
CA ILE A 7 5.43 -8.74 -4.40
C ILE A 7 5.28 -7.45 -5.18
N ILE A 8 4.83 -7.51 -6.45
CA ILE A 8 4.64 -6.33 -7.31
C ILE A 8 3.66 -5.34 -6.69
N ARG A 9 2.50 -5.81 -6.20
CA ARG A 9 1.52 -4.93 -5.55
C ARG A 9 2.08 -4.32 -4.26
N PHE A 10 2.86 -5.07 -3.48
CA PHE A 10 3.43 -4.58 -2.24
C PHE A 10 4.48 -3.49 -2.51
N THR A 11 5.33 -3.72 -3.51
CA THR A 11 6.30 -2.71 -3.97
C THR A 11 5.59 -1.46 -4.48
N LEU A 12 4.58 -1.60 -5.33
CA LEU A 12 3.80 -0.46 -5.82
C LEU A 12 3.14 0.31 -4.68
N GLY A 13 2.45 -0.38 -3.77
CA GLY A 13 1.81 0.25 -2.61
C GLY A 13 2.81 1.01 -1.73
N SER A 14 4.01 0.46 -1.54
CA SER A 14 5.09 1.10 -0.78
C SER A 14 5.62 2.35 -1.48
N VAL A 15 5.84 2.29 -2.80
CA VAL A 15 6.27 3.46 -3.60
C VAL A 15 5.24 4.59 -3.53
N PHE A 16 3.95 4.26 -3.70
CA PHE A 16 2.87 5.25 -3.55
C PHE A 16 2.79 5.83 -2.13
N GLY A 17 3.03 5.01 -1.10
CA GLY A 17 3.11 5.46 0.28
C GLY A 17 4.24 6.46 0.51
N ILE A 18 5.46 6.17 0.02
CA ILE A 18 6.62 7.05 0.14
C ILE A 18 6.40 8.36 -0.62
N LEU A 19 5.88 8.29 -1.86
CA LEU A 19 5.56 9.48 -2.65
C LEU A 19 4.47 10.32 -2.01
N GLY A 20 3.41 9.70 -1.49
CA GLY A 20 2.36 10.39 -0.74
C GLY A 20 2.90 11.09 0.49
N PHE A 21 3.72 10.41 1.28
CA PHE A 21 4.33 10.97 2.49
C PHE A 21 5.30 12.12 2.18
N GLY A 22 6.16 11.96 1.17
CA GLY A 22 7.06 13.02 0.70
C GLY A 22 6.30 14.23 0.18
N THR A 23 5.23 14.00 -0.59
CA THR A 23 4.36 15.07 -1.10
C THR A 23 3.69 15.83 0.05
N ILE A 24 3.15 15.12 1.05
CA ILE A 24 2.59 15.74 2.26
C ILE A 24 3.68 16.55 2.98
N SER A 25 4.86 15.97 3.20
CA SER A 25 5.96 16.63 3.91
C SER A 25 6.36 17.96 3.25
N THR A 26 6.49 17.99 1.92
CA THR A 26 6.79 19.24 1.17
C THR A 26 5.63 20.24 1.14
N ALA A 27 4.40 19.78 1.34
CA ALA A 27 3.21 20.62 1.33
C ALA A 27 2.91 21.29 2.67
N ILE A 28 3.61 20.93 3.75
CA ILE A 28 3.42 21.54 5.08
C ILE A 28 4.04 22.95 5.09
N PHE A 29 5.20 23.15 4.47
CA PHE A 29 5.90 24.44 4.45
C PHE A 29 6.45 24.77 3.06
N PRO A 30 5.87 25.77 2.35
CA PRO A 30 4.66 26.53 2.68
C PRO A 30 3.39 25.67 2.60
N PHE A 31 2.38 25.97 3.43
CA PHE A 31 1.14 25.21 3.45
C PHE A 31 0.41 25.29 2.10
N ARG A 32 0.41 24.19 1.35
CA ARG A 32 -0.22 24.08 0.03
C ARG A 32 -1.30 23.03 0.08
N ALA A 33 -2.51 23.43 0.48
CA ALA A 33 -3.67 22.55 0.64
C ALA A 33 -3.92 21.62 -0.57
N LYS A 34 -3.73 22.14 -1.80
CA LYS A 34 -3.88 21.34 -3.04
C LYS A 34 -2.87 20.19 -3.12
N ILE A 35 -1.60 20.47 -2.80
CA ILE A 35 -0.52 19.46 -2.84
C ILE A 35 -0.67 18.48 -1.67
N MET A 36 -1.09 18.97 -0.50
CA MET A 36 -1.37 18.13 0.66
C MET A 36 -2.50 17.12 0.37
N GLY A 37 -3.60 17.57 -0.25
CA GLY A 37 -4.68 16.68 -0.67
C GLY A 37 -4.23 15.63 -1.69
N LEU A 38 -3.33 16.01 -2.60
CA LEU A 38 -2.76 15.10 -3.60
C LEU A 38 -1.84 14.04 -2.96
N GLY A 39 -1.05 14.44 -1.96
CA GLY A 39 -0.24 13.51 -1.16
C GLY A 39 -1.10 12.54 -0.33
N ILE A 40 -2.18 13.02 0.27
CA ILE A 40 -3.16 12.16 0.97
C ILE A 40 -3.78 11.14 0.01
N LEU A 41 -4.18 11.58 -1.19
CA LEU A 41 -4.74 10.69 -2.21
C LEU A 41 -3.75 9.58 -2.60
N PHE A 42 -2.48 9.92 -2.82
CA PHE A 42 -1.45 8.91 -3.09
C PHE A 42 -1.26 7.93 -1.94
N LEU A 43 -1.32 8.43 -0.70
CA LEU A 43 -1.18 7.60 0.50
C LEU A 43 -2.35 6.63 0.64
N VAL A 44 -3.59 7.07 0.36
CA VAL A 44 -4.78 6.22 0.33
C VAL A 44 -4.67 5.15 -0.76
N ILE A 45 -4.33 5.53 -1.99
CA ILE A 45 -4.17 4.59 -3.11
C ILE A 45 -3.09 3.55 -2.80
N GLY A 46 -1.92 3.99 -2.31
CA GLY A 46 -0.83 3.10 -1.92
C GLY A 46 -1.24 2.11 -0.83
N THR A 47 -2.01 2.59 0.17
CA THR A 47 -2.53 1.77 1.25
C THR A 47 -3.51 0.71 0.76
N PHE A 48 -4.45 1.06 -0.13
CA PHE A 48 -5.39 0.10 -0.71
C PHE A 48 -4.67 -0.98 -1.54
N ILE A 49 -3.68 -0.57 -2.33
CA ILE A 49 -2.86 -1.51 -3.13
C ILE A 49 -2.08 -2.45 -2.19
N ALA A 50 -1.48 -1.92 -1.12
CA ALA A 50 -0.73 -2.71 -0.14
C ALA A 50 -1.64 -3.68 0.63
N LEU A 51 -2.82 -3.25 1.09
CA LEU A 51 -3.78 -4.10 1.79
C LEU A 51 -4.33 -5.22 0.88
N GLY A 52 -4.50 -4.94 -0.42
CA GLY A 52 -4.83 -5.94 -1.43
C GLY A 52 -3.82 -7.09 -1.52
N THR A 53 -2.57 -6.89 -1.05
CA THR A 53 -1.55 -7.96 -1.00
C THR A 53 -1.69 -8.89 0.20
N LEU A 54 -2.28 -8.39 1.29
CA LEU A 54 -2.49 -9.14 2.53
C LEU A 54 -3.75 -10.00 2.48
N SER A 55 -4.76 -9.59 1.69
CA SER A 55 -6.03 -10.33 1.49
C SER A 55 -5.86 -11.81 1.09
N PRO A 56 -4.99 -12.20 0.14
CA PRO A 56 -4.81 -13.61 -0.24
C PRO A 56 -4.03 -14.47 0.76
N LEU A 57 -3.34 -13.89 1.76
CA LEU A 57 -2.58 -14.65 2.77
C LEU A 57 -3.47 -15.24 3.87
N ARG A 58 -4.75 -14.86 3.91
CA ARG A 58 -5.71 -15.25 4.96
C ARG A 58 -6.40 -16.59 4.74
N LYS A 59 -6.01 -17.39 3.74
CA LYS A 59 -6.54 -18.76 3.62
C LYS A 59 -5.80 -19.65 4.62
N PRO A 60 -6.42 -20.06 5.75
CA PRO A 60 -5.79 -21.00 6.66
C PRO A 60 -5.51 -22.29 5.89
N LYS A 61 -4.26 -22.77 5.97
CA LYS A 61 -3.91 -24.11 5.48
C LYS A 61 -4.71 -25.10 6.33
N PRO A 62 -5.58 -25.95 5.75
CA PRO A 62 -6.33 -26.93 6.55
C PRO A 62 -5.34 -27.82 7.31
N PRO A 63 -5.62 -28.17 8.57
CA PRO A 63 -4.72 -28.98 9.38
C PRO A 63 -4.44 -30.29 8.64
N LYS A 64 -3.16 -30.58 8.43
CA LYS A 64 -2.69 -31.81 7.79
C LYS A 64 -3.05 -32.96 8.74
N SER A 65 -4.13 -33.69 8.48
CA SER A 65 -4.44 -34.92 9.21
C SER A 65 -3.28 -35.88 8.98
N ARG A 66 -2.51 -36.18 10.04
CA ARG A 66 -1.59 -37.30 10.06
C ARG A 66 -2.45 -38.56 9.93
N GLN A 67 -2.40 -39.19 8.76
CA GLN A 67 -2.65 -40.63 8.63
C GLN A 67 -1.35 -41.36 8.94
#